data_AF-A0AAU7AI53-F1
#
_entry.id   AF-A0AAU7AI53-F1
#
_cell.length_a   1.000
_cell.length_b   1.000
_cell.length_c   1.000
_cell.angle_alpha   90.00
_cell.angle_beta   90.00
_cell.angle_gamma   90.00
#
_symmetry.space_group_name_H-M   'P 1'
#
loop_
_entity.id
_entity.type
_entity.pdbx_description
1 polymer ?
#
loop_
_entity_poly.entity_id
_entity_poly.type
_entity_poly.pdbx_seq_one_letter_code
_entity_poly.pdbx_strand_id
1 'polypeptide(L)'
;MGNQADRILIIGSAPDATVARSWDTLPFDRIVAINNAWRIRPDWDDLIFPYDFPDASKPTDIRPDQSWITQDDFVPVQNDFGGFVYAGATMAFTAAYWVLGHYRPKQISFLGCNMWYPKGKTTHFYGSGTADPLRDDITLMSLEAKSSRLYALAKAAGCAVTNLSPGPTRLVCPQQRYAAPMPTPFAVQEAPVKAALAREAELGYYVPSGRYWQELDRFDVGALNALDKIWLSAVRPDAVAAAE
;
A
#
# COMPACT_ATOMS: atom_id res chain seq x y z
N MET A 1 -5.31 -18.67 -20.09
CA MET A 1 -6.35 -17.65 -19.87
C MET A 1 -5.85 -16.79 -18.74
N GLY A 2 -5.59 -15.50 -19.01
CA GLY A 2 -4.75 -14.65 -18.16
C GLY A 2 -5.32 -14.51 -16.75
N ASN A 3 -4.41 -14.42 -15.78
CA ASN A 3 -4.68 -14.10 -14.36
C ASN A 3 -5.15 -12.65 -14.20
N GLN A 4 -6.08 -12.19 -15.06
CA GLN A 4 -6.50 -10.79 -15.15
C GLN A 4 -7.62 -10.55 -14.13
N ALA A 5 -7.35 -9.69 -13.15
CA ALA A 5 -8.31 -9.20 -12.18
C ALA A 5 -8.40 -7.68 -12.33
N ASP A 6 -9.60 -7.16 -12.60
CA ASP A 6 -9.80 -5.75 -12.91
C ASP A 6 -9.99 -4.92 -11.63
N ARG A 7 -10.61 -5.50 -10.59
CA ARG A 7 -10.90 -4.82 -9.32
C ARG A 7 -10.37 -5.64 -8.15
N ILE A 8 -9.43 -5.07 -7.41
CA ILE A 8 -8.74 -5.77 -6.33
C ILE A 8 -8.95 -5.05 -5.01
N LEU A 9 -9.34 -5.80 -3.98
CA LEU A 9 -9.41 -5.34 -2.61
C LEU A 9 -8.11 -5.70 -1.88
N ILE A 10 -7.44 -4.73 -1.28
CA ILE A 10 -6.30 -4.95 -0.38
C ILE A 10 -6.76 -4.73 1.05
N ILE A 11 -6.70 -5.76 1.88
CA ILE A 11 -7.12 -5.71 3.28
C ILE A 11 -5.90 -5.68 4.21
N GLY A 12 -5.80 -4.61 4.99
CA GLY A 12 -4.81 -4.41 6.05
C GLY A 12 -5.35 -4.74 7.44
N SER A 13 -4.63 -4.29 8.45
CA SER A 13 -4.85 -4.70 9.83
C SER A 13 -5.58 -3.69 10.72
N ALA A 14 -5.91 -2.49 10.24
CA ALA A 14 -6.57 -1.49 11.08
C ALA A 14 -7.94 -2.00 11.58
N PRO A 15 -8.42 -1.57 12.76
CA PRO A 15 -9.62 -2.13 13.38
C PRO A 15 -10.87 -2.08 12.50
N ASP A 16 -11.01 -1.05 11.66
CA ASP A 16 -12.16 -0.87 10.77
C ASP A 16 -12.23 -1.91 9.64
N ALA A 17 -11.14 -2.62 9.32
CA ALA A 17 -11.16 -3.67 8.30
C ALA A 17 -12.06 -4.86 8.67
N THR A 18 -12.40 -5.04 9.95
CA THR A 18 -13.28 -6.14 10.36
C THR A 18 -14.69 -6.01 9.80
N VAL A 19 -15.09 -4.84 9.28
CA VAL A 19 -16.37 -4.68 8.59
C VAL A 19 -16.48 -5.60 7.37
N ALA A 20 -15.35 -5.96 6.73
CA ALA A 20 -15.36 -6.86 5.58
C ALA A 20 -15.85 -8.28 5.92
N ARG A 21 -15.84 -8.68 7.21
CA ARG A 21 -16.40 -9.97 7.65
C ARG A 21 -17.87 -10.12 7.30
N SER A 22 -18.62 -9.02 7.34
CA SER A 22 -20.08 -9.01 7.15
C SER A 22 -20.49 -8.62 5.73
N TRP A 23 -19.56 -8.56 4.77
CA TRP A 23 -19.89 -8.27 3.38
C TRP A 23 -20.31 -9.54 2.66
N ASP A 24 -21.62 -9.68 2.38
CA ASP A 24 -22.18 -10.87 1.73
C ASP A 24 -21.91 -10.93 0.22
N THR A 25 -21.79 -9.77 -0.41
CA THR A 25 -21.35 -9.62 -1.80
C THR A 25 -20.03 -8.89 -1.80
N LEU A 26 -19.20 -9.05 -2.85
CA LEU A 26 -17.98 -8.28 -3.05
C LEU A 26 -17.92 -7.80 -4.50
N PRO A 27 -17.81 -6.48 -4.76
CA PRO A 27 -17.61 -5.95 -6.11
C PRO A 27 -16.13 -6.03 -6.53
N PHE A 28 -15.40 -7.04 -6.05
CA PHE A 28 -13.97 -7.24 -6.30
C PHE A 28 -13.76 -8.63 -6.88
N ASP A 29 -12.86 -8.74 -7.83
CA ASP A 29 -12.54 -9.99 -8.50
C ASP A 29 -11.50 -10.79 -7.69
N ARG A 30 -10.71 -10.09 -6.84
CA ARG A 30 -9.73 -10.67 -5.91
C ARG A 30 -9.60 -9.90 -4.60
N ILE A 31 -9.21 -10.62 -3.55
CA ILE A 31 -8.87 -10.11 -2.22
C ILE A 31 -7.42 -10.46 -1.91
N VAL A 32 -6.61 -9.42 -1.68
CA VAL A 32 -5.25 -9.53 -1.18
C VAL A 32 -5.24 -9.18 0.31
N ALA A 33 -4.94 -10.17 1.16
CA ALA A 33 -4.83 -10.00 2.59
C ALA A 33 -3.38 -9.75 3.01
N ILE A 34 -3.15 -8.71 3.82
CA ILE A 34 -1.82 -8.38 4.34
C ILE A 34 -1.63 -8.98 5.74
N ASN A 35 -0.54 -9.72 5.95
CA ASN A 35 -0.16 -10.28 7.25
C ASN A 35 -1.35 -10.99 7.92
N ASN A 36 -1.71 -10.62 9.15
CA ASN A 36 -2.83 -11.23 9.89
C ASN A 36 -4.23 -10.94 9.29
N ALA A 37 -4.36 -10.06 8.28
CA ALA A 37 -5.67 -9.73 7.70
C ALA A 37 -6.38 -10.92 7.05
N TRP A 38 -5.65 -12.01 6.75
CA TRP A 38 -6.25 -13.28 6.31
C TRP A 38 -7.28 -13.82 7.31
N ARG A 39 -7.17 -13.46 8.59
CA ARG A 39 -8.11 -13.86 9.65
C ARG A 39 -9.46 -13.15 9.53
N ILE A 40 -9.57 -12.10 8.72
CA ILE A 40 -10.80 -11.31 8.59
C ILE A 40 -11.83 -12.13 7.82
N ARG A 41 -11.51 -12.55 6.59
CA ARG A 41 -12.40 -13.40 5.81
C ARG A 41 -11.68 -14.67 5.40
N PRO A 42 -12.35 -15.84 5.33
CA PRO A 42 -11.72 -17.08 4.91
C PRO A 42 -11.50 -17.17 3.39
N ASP A 43 -12.16 -16.31 2.60
CA ASP A 43 -12.19 -16.35 1.14
C ASP A 43 -11.21 -15.39 0.46
N TRP A 44 -10.10 -15.04 1.12
CA TRP A 44 -9.01 -14.31 0.46
C TRP A 44 -8.40 -15.14 -0.68
N ASP A 45 -7.77 -14.48 -1.66
CA ASP A 45 -7.10 -15.14 -2.78
C ASP A 45 -5.58 -15.14 -2.62
N ASP A 46 -5.01 -13.99 -2.26
CA ASP A 46 -3.57 -13.83 -2.06
C ASP A 46 -3.26 -13.35 -0.64
N LEU A 47 -2.39 -14.06 0.08
CA LEU A 47 -1.86 -13.64 1.37
C LEU A 47 -0.43 -13.16 1.19
N ILE A 48 -0.21 -11.85 1.34
CA ILE A 48 1.10 -11.21 1.23
C ILE A 48 1.67 -10.83 2.60
N PHE A 49 2.94 -11.16 2.83
CA PHE A 49 3.61 -10.95 4.12
C PHE A 49 5.14 -10.84 3.98
N PRO A 50 5.84 -10.17 4.92
CA PRO A 50 7.29 -10.01 4.86
C PRO A 50 8.03 -11.33 5.18
N TYR A 51 9.32 -11.37 4.85
CA TYR A 51 10.16 -12.57 5.02
C TYR A 51 10.23 -13.08 6.48
N ASP A 52 10.04 -12.20 7.45
CA ASP A 52 10.09 -12.47 8.89
C ASP A 52 8.70 -12.71 9.50
N PHE A 53 7.65 -12.86 8.68
CA PHE A 53 6.31 -13.17 9.16
C PHE A 53 6.28 -14.55 9.85
N PRO A 54 5.92 -14.63 11.15
CA PRO A 54 6.04 -15.87 11.91
C PRO A 54 5.17 -17.00 11.36
N ASP A 55 5.70 -18.23 11.30
CA ASP A 55 4.93 -19.41 10.85
C ASP A 55 3.65 -19.61 11.67
N ALA A 56 3.71 -19.40 12.99
CA ALA A 56 2.55 -19.49 13.87
C ALA A 56 1.45 -18.44 13.59
N SER A 57 1.76 -17.38 12.84
CA SER A 57 0.79 -16.36 12.42
C SER A 57 0.14 -16.66 11.06
N LYS A 58 0.67 -17.63 10.32
CA LYS A 58 0.18 -18.03 8.98
C LYS A 58 -1.05 -18.94 9.12
N PRO A 59 -1.95 -18.98 8.11
CA PRO A 59 -3.05 -19.93 8.09
C PRO A 59 -2.50 -21.37 8.02
N THR A 60 -3.11 -22.29 8.75
CA THR A 60 -2.76 -23.72 8.71
C THR A 60 -3.40 -24.46 7.54
N ASP A 61 -4.59 -24.02 7.14
CA ASP A 61 -5.37 -24.61 6.07
C ASP A 61 -5.50 -23.59 4.93
N ILE A 62 -4.91 -23.92 3.79
CA ILE A 62 -4.90 -23.09 2.58
C ILE A 62 -5.73 -23.81 1.53
N ARG A 63 -6.69 -23.10 0.92
CA ARG A 63 -7.49 -23.65 -0.17
C ARG A 63 -6.66 -23.72 -1.47
N PRO A 64 -6.96 -24.62 -2.42
CA PRO A 64 -6.16 -24.77 -3.64
C PRO A 64 -6.06 -23.50 -4.52
N ASP A 65 -7.03 -22.59 -4.39
CA ASP A 65 -7.10 -21.31 -5.08
C ASP A 65 -6.39 -20.17 -4.34
N GLN A 66 -5.90 -20.43 -3.12
CA GLN A 66 -5.19 -19.47 -2.29
C GLN A 66 -3.68 -19.52 -2.48
N SER A 67 -3.06 -18.35 -2.60
CA SER A 67 -1.62 -18.22 -2.82
C SER A 67 -0.94 -17.42 -1.72
N TRP A 68 0.27 -17.82 -1.36
CA TRP A 68 1.17 -17.01 -0.54
C TRP A 68 2.07 -16.18 -1.45
N ILE A 69 2.15 -14.89 -1.17
CA ILE A 69 2.99 -13.94 -1.89
C ILE A 69 4.13 -13.54 -0.96
N THR A 70 5.33 -13.95 -1.31
CA THR A 70 6.54 -13.82 -0.51
C THR A 70 7.50 -12.81 -1.13
N GLN A 71 8.63 -12.55 -0.46
CA GLN A 71 9.66 -11.64 -0.98
C GLN A 71 10.12 -12.04 -2.39
N ASP A 72 10.13 -13.34 -2.72
CA ASP A 72 10.58 -13.82 -4.01
C ASP A 72 9.59 -13.42 -5.13
N ASP A 73 8.34 -13.16 -4.76
CA ASP A 73 7.28 -12.71 -5.66
C ASP A 73 7.20 -11.19 -5.76
N PHE A 74 7.23 -10.48 -4.62
CA PHE A 74 7.00 -9.03 -4.61
C PHE A 74 8.26 -8.18 -4.78
N VAL A 75 9.45 -8.66 -4.42
CA VAL A 75 10.69 -7.85 -4.57
C VAL A 75 10.98 -7.54 -6.04
N PRO A 76 10.93 -8.49 -6.99
CA PRO A 76 11.15 -8.18 -8.40
C PRO A 76 10.16 -7.14 -8.95
N VAL A 77 8.88 -7.27 -8.61
CA VAL A 77 7.85 -6.33 -9.06
C VAL A 77 8.06 -4.94 -8.44
N GLN A 78 8.36 -4.87 -7.14
CA GLN A 78 8.61 -3.58 -6.48
C GLN A 78 9.87 -2.89 -7.01
N ASN A 79 10.87 -3.66 -7.43
CA ASN A 79 12.07 -3.16 -8.09
C ASN A 79 11.78 -2.52 -9.46
N ASP A 80 10.84 -3.06 -10.24
CA ASP A 80 10.37 -2.43 -11.48
C ASP A 80 9.75 -1.04 -11.23
N PHE A 81 9.27 -0.80 -10.00
CA PHE A 81 8.78 0.50 -9.54
C PHE A 81 9.82 1.31 -8.74
N GLY A 82 11.12 1.03 -8.88
CA GLY A 82 12.21 1.79 -8.26
C GLY A 82 12.66 1.30 -6.89
N GLY A 83 12.12 0.18 -6.40
CA GLY A 83 12.55 -0.47 -5.16
C GLY A 83 12.02 0.17 -3.88
N PHE A 84 12.38 -0.43 -2.75
CA PHE A 84 11.76 -0.19 -1.44
C PHE A 84 12.03 1.20 -0.86
N VAL A 85 13.19 1.80 -1.16
CA VAL A 85 13.55 3.13 -0.64
C VAL A 85 12.55 4.20 -1.13
N TYR A 86 12.17 4.12 -2.41
CA TYR A 86 11.22 5.06 -3.01
C TYR A 86 9.77 4.64 -2.86
N ALA A 87 9.47 3.35 -2.97
CA ALA A 87 8.12 2.81 -2.85
C ALA A 87 7.57 2.85 -1.41
N GLY A 88 8.45 2.85 -0.41
CA GLY A 88 8.08 2.65 0.99
C GLY A 88 8.02 1.16 1.34
N ALA A 89 8.52 0.80 2.54
CA ALA A 89 8.66 -0.60 2.95
C ALA A 89 7.48 -1.15 3.77
N THR A 90 6.37 -0.40 3.89
CA THR A 90 5.18 -0.94 4.54
C THR A 90 4.58 -2.07 3.70
N MET A 91 3.96 -3.05 4.35
CA MET A 91 3.27 -4.10 3.61
C MET A 91 2.07 -3.58 2.81
N ALA A 92 1.48 -2.44 3.18
CA ALA A 92 0.42 -1.81 2.39
C ALA A 92 0.94 -1.33 1.02
N PHE A 93 2.09 -0.66 0.99
CA PHE A 93 2.70 -0.23 -0.28
C PHE A 93 3.27 -1.42 -1.06
N THR A 94 3.92 -2.36 -0.38
CA THR A 94 4.45 -3.60 -0.99
C THR A 94 3.34 -4.37 -1.71
N ALA A 95 2.20 -4.59 -1.03
CA ALA A 95 1.04 -5.25 -1.64
C ALA A 95 0.51 -4.48 -2.84
N ALA A 96 0.40 -3.15 -2.73
CA ALA A 96 -0.14 -2.33 -3.80
C ALA A 96 0.74 -2.31 -5.05
N TYR A 97 2.06 -2.20 -4.90
CA TYR A 97 2.99 -2.27 -6.03
C TYR A 97 3.03 -3.66 -6.66
N TRP A 98 3.02 -4.71 -5.85
CA TRP A 98 2.90 -6.08 -6.36
C TRP A 98 1.61 -6.25 -7.17
N VAL A 99 0.45 -5.86 -6.60
CA VAL A 99 -0.84 -5.90 -7.29
C VAL A 99 -0.80 -5.10 -8.60
N LEU A 100 -0.24 -3.89 -8.57
CA LEU A 100 -0.17 -3.01 -9.73
C LEU A 100 0.66 -3.61 -10.86
N GLY A 101 1.81 -4.20 -10.57
CA GLY A 101 2.69 -4.79 -11.59
C GLY A 101 2.26 -6.19 -12.05
N HIS A 102 1.76 -7.01 -11.13
CA HIS A 102 1.38 -8.40 -11.38
C HIS A 102 0.04 -8.50 -12.10
N TYR A 103 -1.01 -7.90 -11.53
CA TYR A 103 -2.37 -7.99 -12.06
C TYR A 103 -2.68 -6.90 -13.10
N ARG A 104 -2.00 -5.74 -13.01
CA ARG A 104 -2.33 -4.54 -13.80
C ARG A 104 -3.83 -4.22 -13.78
N PRO A 105 -4.43 -4.09 -12.58
CA PRO A 105 -5.87 -3.94 -12.45
C PRO A 105 -6.32 -2.55 -12.92
N LYS A 106 -7.62 -2.41 -13.14
CA LYS A 106 -8.28 -1.11 -13.35
C LYS A 106 -8.56 -0.39 -12.04
N GLN A 107 -8.63 -1.12 -10.93
CA GLN A 107 -8.94 -0.57 -9.61
C GLN A 107 -8.24 -1.35 -8.49
N ILE A 108 -7.64 -0.60 -7.56
CA ILE A 108 -7.20 -1.06 -6.24
C ILE A 108 -8.02 -0.30 -5.19
N SER A 109 -8.67 -1.03 -4.28
CA SER A 109 -9.35 -0.45 -3.13
C SER A 109 -8.71 -0.96 -1.86
N PHE A 110 -8.25 -0.03 -1.00
CA PHE A 110 -7.71 -0.36 0.31
C PHE A 110 -8.81 -0.44 1.35
N LEU A 111 -8.68 -1.36 2.29
CA LEU A 111 -9.44 -1.39 3.54
C LEU A 111 -8.49 -1.72 4.69
N GLY A 112 -8.57 -0.95 5.77
CA GLY A 112 -7.74 -1.06 6.98
C GLY A 112 -6.25 -0.83 6.76
N CYS A 113 -5.88 -0.09 5.72
CA CYS A 113 -4.51 0.30 5.40
C CYS A 113 -4.22 1.76 5.77
N ASN A 114 -4.89 2.26 6.82
CA ASN A 114 -4.92 3.69 7.17
C ASN A 114 -3.54 4.26 7.48
N MET A 115 -2.62 3.41 7.96
CA MET A 115 -1.31 3.80 8.47
C MET A 115 -1.38 4.95 9.50
N TRP A 116 -2.46 4.96 10.28
CA TRP A 116 -2.73 5.96 11.30
C TRP A 116 -2.61 5.34 12.69
N TYR A 117 -1.66 5.82 13.50
CA TYR A 117 -1.27 5.21 14.78
C TYR A 117 -1.34 6.22 15.93
N PRO A 118 -2.54 6.61 16.38
CA PRO A 118 -2.69 7.51 17.52
C PRO A 118 -2.24 6.83 18.82
N LYS A 119 -1.47 7.55 19.65
CA LYS A 119 -0.99 7.05 20.95
C LYS A 119 -2.16 6.61 21.83
N GLY A 120 -2.01 5.46 22.50
CA GLY A 120 -2.98 4.96 23.49
C GLY A 120 -4.26 4.36 22.92
N LYS A 121 -4.37 4.15 21.60
CA LYS A 121 -5.51 3.47 20.96
C LYS A 121 -5.11 2.12 20.38
N THR A 122 -6.07 1.21 20.25
CA THR A 122 -5.91 -0.03 19.49
C THR A 122 -5.66 0.30 18.02
N THR A 123 -4.50 -0.10 17.49
CA THR A 123 -4.10 0.19 16.10
C THR A 123 -4.29 -0.99 15.15
N HIS A 124 -4.53 -2.20 15.68
CA HIS A 124 -4.82 -3.40 14.88
C HIS A 124 -6.05 -4.15 15.40
N PHE A 125 -6.79 -4.84 14.54
CA PHE A 125 -7.99 -5.57 14.96
C PHE A 125 -7.72 -6.74 15.92
N TYR A 126 -6.46 -7.20 16.01
CA TYR A 126 -6.01 -8.26 16.92
C TYR A 126 -5.28 -7.71 18.16
N GLY A 127 -5.46 -6.42 18.48
CA GLY A 127 -4.86 -5.74 19.62
C GLY A 127 -3.75 -4.75 19.25
N SER A 128 -2.81 -4.54 20.16
CA SER A 128 -1.67 -3.65 19.95
C SER A 128 -0.48 -4.46 19.41
N GLY A 129 -0.32 -4.50 18.09
CA GLY A 129 0.94 -4.96 17.48
C GLY A 129 2.05 -3.93 17.69
N THR A 130 3.31 -4.38 17.68
CA THR A 130 4.45 -3.48 17.44
C THR A 130 4.26 -2.91 16.05
N ALA A 131 3.82 -1.65 15.95
CA ALA A 131 3.43 -1.09 14.68
C ALA A 131 4.64 -1.00 13.74
N ASP A 132 4.58 -1.72 12.61
CA ASP A 132 5.59 -1.73 11.54
C ASP A 132 6.03 -0.30 11.11
N PRO A 133 5.15 0.72 11.05
CA PRO A 133 5.56 2.07 10.68
C PRO A 133 6.04 2.98 11.83
N LEU A 134 6.23 2.46 13.05
CA LEU A 134 6.79 3.22 14.18
C LEU A 134 8.31 3.04 14.33
N ARG A 135 8.96 2.30 13.43
CA ARG A 135 10.43 2.22 13.41
C ARG A 135 11.02 3.48 12.78
N ASP A 136 12.14 3.94 13.32
CA ASP A 136 12.93 5.02 12.74
C ASP A 136 13.61 4.50 11.47
N ASP A 137 12.99 4.74 10.31
CA ASP A 137 13.37 4.16 9.03
C ASP A 137 13.15 5.14 7.88
N ILE A 138 14.16 5.24 7.03
CA ILE A 138 14.21 6.17 5.89
C ILE A 138 13.05 6.00 4.89
N THR A 139 12.43 4.81 4.84
CA THR A 139 11.32 4.50 3.94
C THR A 139 9.96 4.92 4.50
N LEU A 140 9.92 5.32 5.78
CA LEU A 140 8.71 5.66 6.53
C LEU A 140 8.63 7.15 6.91
N MET A 141 9.65 7.95 6.58
CA MET A 141 9.75 9.37 6.95
C MET A 141 8.54 10.19 6.51
N SER A 142 8.01 9.96 5.31
CA SER A 142 6.76 10.54 4.83
C SER A 142 5.87 9.52 4.13
N LEU A 143 4.96 8.91 4.89
CA LEU A 143 3.98 7.96 4.35
C LEU A 143 3.06 8.60 3.30
N GLU A 144 2.71 9.88 3.43
CA GLU A 144 1.92 10.59 2.43
C GLU A 144 2.70 10.78 1.13
N ALA A 145 4.01 11.07 1.19
CA ALA A 145 4.82 11.16 -0.02
C ALA A 145 4.87 9.82 -0.75
N LYS A 146 5.08 8.71 -0.02
CA LYS A 146 5.04 7.35 -0.57
C LYS A 146 3.66 7.02 -1.16
N SER A 147 2.59 7.42 -0.48
CA SER A 147 1.24 7.22 -0.99
C SER A 147 0.94 8.07 -2.23
N SER A 148 1.40 9.32 -2.30
CA SER A 148 1.28 10.19 -3.47
C SER A 148 2.02 9.60 -4.67
N ARG A 149 3.23 9.06 -4.43
CA ARG A 149 4.01 8.34 -5.45
C ARG A 149 3.24 7.14 -5.99
N LEU A 150 2.74 6.26 -5.12
CA LEU A 150 1.92 5.12 -5.51
C LEU A 150 0.70 5.55 -6.32
N TYR A 151 -0.04 6.56 -5.84
CA TYR A 151 -1.24 7.06 -6.51
C TYR A 151 -0.94 7.61 -7.91
N ALA A 152 0.12 8.41 -8.05
CA ALA A 152 0.52 8.96 -9.34
C ALA A 152 0.92 7.87 -10.35
N LEU A 153 1.70 6.87 -9.90
CA LEU A 153 2.11 5.74 -10.74
C LEU A 153 0.95 4.82 -11.11
N ALA A 154 0.04 4.54 -10.17
CA ALA A 154 -1.17 3.77 -10.45
C ALA A 154 -2.06 4.48 -11.48
N LYS A 155 -2.26 5.80 -11.33
CA LYS A 155 -3.02 6.60 -12.30
C LYS A 155 -2.38 6.57 -13.69
N ALA A 156 -1.06 6.71 -13.78
CA ALA A 156 -0.33 6.61 -15.05
C ALA A 156 -0.47 5.23 -15.71
N ALA A 157 -0.63 4.16 -14.90
CA ALA A 157 -0.90 2.81 -15.37
C ALA A 157 -2.40 2.54 -15.69
N GLY A 158 -3.28 3.54 -15.58
CA GLY A 158 -4.72 3.38 -15.81
C GLY A 158 -5.47 2.70 -14.66
N CYS A 159 -4.86 2.63 -13.47
CA CYS A 159 -5.46 2.04 -12.27
C CYS A 159 -6.01 3.13 -11.34
N ALA A 160 -7.31 3.06 -11.03
CA ALA A 160 -7.92 3.85 -9.97
C ALA A 160 -7.50 3.31 -8.60
N VAL A 161 -7.26 4.20 -7.64
CA VAL A 161 -6.92 3.83 -6.26
C VAL A 161 -7.89 4.51 -5.31
N THR A 162 -8.56 3.74 -4.45
CA THR A 162 -9.52 4.27 -3.45
C THR A 162 -9.26 3.72 -2.06
N ASN A 163 -9.75 4.43 -1.05
CA ASN A 163 -9.72 3.99 0.35
C ASN A 163 -11.15 3.77 0.86
N LEU A 164 -11.47 2.54 1.26
CA LEU A 164 -12.76 2.16 1.82
C LEU A 164 -12.85 2.43 3.33
N SER A 165 -11.72 2.67 3.99
CA SER A 165 -11.67 2.96 5.41
C SER A 165 -12.13 4.39 5.70
N PRO A 166 -13.09 4.58 6.63
CA PRO A 166 -13.50 5.90 7.06
C PRO A 166 -12.46 6.53 8.01
N GLY A 167 -12.45 7.86 8.07
CA GLY A 167 -11.67 8.60 9.07
C GLY A 167 -10.22 8.86 8.67
N PRO A 168 -9.35 9.22 9.64
CA PRO A 168 -7.97 9.62 9.37
C PRO A 168 -7.14 8.51 8.72
N THR A 169 -6.39 8.89 7.69
CA THR A 169 -5.53 8.00 6.91
C THR A 169 -4.30 8.77 6.42
N ARG A 170 -3.18 8.07 6.25
CA ARG A 170 -1.98 8.58 5.55
C ARG A 170 -2.01 8.23 4.05
N LEU A 171 -3.02 7.48 3.60
CA LEU A 171 -3.24 7.21 2.17
C LEU A 171 -3.73 8.48 1.47
N VAL A 172 -2.99 8.89 0.44
CA VAL A 172 -3.32 9.99 -0.46
C VAL A 172 -4.10 9.42 -1.65
N CYS A 173 -5.37 9.09 -1.42
CA CYS A 173 -6.31 8.68 -2.46
C CYS A 173 -7.76 9.00 -2.03
N PRO A 174 -8.72 9.10 -2.97
CA PRO A 174 -10.12 9.36 -2.63
C PRO A 174 -10.71 8.30 -1.70
N GLN A 175 -11.40 8.75 -0.65
CA GLN A 175 -12.21 7.87 0.18
C GLN A 175 -13.54 7.52 -0.51
N GLN A 176 -13.97 6.28 -0.36
CA GLN A 176 -15.17 5.73 -0.97
C GLN A 176 -15.91 4.85 0.05
N ARG A 177 -17.23 5.00 0.16
CA ARG A 177 -18.02 4.06 0.97
C ARG A 177 -18.14 2.71 0.27
N TYR A 178 -18.21 1.64 1.04
CA TYR A 178 -18.44 0.30 0.49
C TYR A 178 -19.66 0.27 -0.45
N ALA A 179 -19.49 -0.34 -1.63
CA ALA A 179 -20.48 -0.43 -2.70
C ALA A 179 -21.03 0.90 -3.27
N ALA A 180 -20.44 2.05 -2.91
CA ALA A 180 -20.78 3.33 -3.52
C ALA A 180 -20.12 3.48 -4.91
N PRO A 181 -20.63 4.37 -5.78
CA PRO A 181 -19.97 4.72 -7.05
C PRO A 181 -18.52 5.19 -6.84
N MET A 182 -17.70 5.08 -7.89
CA MET A 182 -16.32 5.55 -7.85
C MET A 182 -16.28 7.06 -7.57
N PRO A 183 -15.45 7.51 -6.62
CA PRO A 183 -15.28 8.93 -6.34
C PRO A 183 -14.51 9.62 -7.47
N THR A 184 -14.62 10.95 -7.52
CA THR A 184 -13.76 11.77 -8.39
C THR A 184 -12.30 11.51 -8.04
N PRO A 185 -11.44 11.20 -9.02
CA PRO A 185 -10.02 10.99 -8.77
C PRO A 185 -9.33 12.31 -8.44
N PHE A 186 -8.41 12.29 -7.47
CA PHE A 186 -7.51 13.41 -7.23
C PHE A 186 -6.70 13.78 -8.48
N ALA A 187 -6.42 15.07 -8.61
CA ALA A 187 -5.57 15.62 -9.65
C ALA A 187 -4.11 15.23 -9.41
N VAL A 188 -3.44 14.82 -10.49
CA VAL A 188 -2.01 14.50 -10.48
C VAL A 188 -1.29 15.53 -11.33
N GLN A 189 -0.28 16.17 -10.74
CA GLN A 189 0.49 17.23 -11.36
C GLN A 189 1.69 16.63 -12.09
N GLU A 190 1.69 16.68 -13.43
CA GLU A 190 2.73 16.05 -14.25
C GLU A 190 4.14 16.57 -13.96
N ALA A 191 4.29 17.89 -13.77
CA ALA A 191 5.61 18.50 -13.55
C ALA A 191 6.30 17.99 -12.27
N PRO A 192 5.66 17.99 -11.08
CA PRO A 192 6.19 17.32 -9.90
C PRO A 192 6.50 15.83 -10.09
N VAL A 193 5.62 15.06 -10.76
CA VAL A 193 5.87 13.63 -11.00
C VAL A 193 7.15 13.44 -11.81
N LYS A 194 7.31 14.18 -12.90
CA LYS A 194 8.51 14.12 -13.74
C LYS A 194 9.77 14.53 -12.97
N ALA A 195 9.68 15.59 -12.15
CA ALA A 195 10.79 16.06 -11.34
C ALA A 195 11.20 15.03 -10.27
N ALA A 196 10.22 14.39 -9.61
CA ALA A 196 10.48 13.36 -8.61
C ALA A 196 11.13 12.13 -9.23
N LEU A 197 10.61 11.62 -10.35
CA LEU A 197 11.20 10.48 -11.06
C LEU A 197 12.62 10.76 -11.56
N ALA A 198 12.88 11.97 -12.07
CA ALA A 198 14.23 12.38 -12.46
C ALA A 198 15.17 12.41 -11.25
N ARG A 199 14.70 12.90 -10.10
CA ARG A 199 15.48 12.92 -8.86
C ARG A 199 15.73 11.51 -8.30
N GLU A 200 14.77 10.59 -8.40
CA GLU A 200 14.97 9.18 -8.06
C GLU A 200 16.06 8.55 -8.94
N ALA A 201 16.02 8.79 -10.25
CA ALA A 201 17.02 8.29 -11.18
C ALA A 201 18.43 8.86 -10.90
N GLU A 202 18.51 10.14 -10.53
CA GLU A 202 19.78 10.79 -10.14
C GLU A 202 20.36 10.20 -8.85
N LEU A 203 19.51 9.96 -7.85
CA LEU A 203 19.93 9.42 -6.56
C LEU A 203 20.35 7.95 -6.65
N GLY A 204 19.64 7.15 -7.45
CA GLY A 204 20.01 5.75 -7.68
C GLY A 204 19.98 4.90 -6.41
N TYR A 205 19.10 5.20 -5.46
CA TYR A 205 18.93 4.46 -4.18
C TYR A 205 18.16 3.16 -4.38
N TYR A 206 18.68 2.36 -5.31
CA TYR A 206 18.18 1.07 -5.70
C TYR A 206 18.99 -0.05 -5.03
N VAL A 207 18.27 -1.03 -4.49
CA VAL A 207 18.83 -2.20 -3.80
C VAL A 207 18.14 -3.44 -4.37
N PRO A 208 18.77 -4.16 -5.31
CA PRO A 208 18.13 -5.28 -6.02
C PRO A 208 17.56 -6.37 -5.11
N SER A 209 18.19 -6.61 -3.94
CA SER A 209 17.73 -7.61 -2.98
C SER A 209 16.46 -7.21 -2.21
N GLY A 210 16.04 -5.94 -2.29
CA GLY A 210 15.03 -5.34 -1.42
C GLY A 210 15.50 -5.08 0.01
N ARG A 211 16.68 -5.56 0.41
CA ARG A 211 17.22 -5.48 1.78
C ARG A 211 17.98 -4.19 2.02
N TYR A 212 17.33 -3.05 1.78
CA TYR A 212 17.97 -1.72 1.87
C TYR A 212 18.57 -1.40 3.25
N TRP A 213 18.06 -2.02 4.32
CA TRP A 213 18.60 -1.87 5.67
C TRP A 213 20.03 -2.41 5.83
N GLN A 214 20.53 -3.21 4.88
CA GLN A 214 21.93 -3.66 4.85
C GLN A 214 22.87 -2.62 4.25
N GLU A 215 22.32 -1.52 3.71
CA GLU A 215 23.03 -0.56 2.88
C GLU A 215 22.71 0.89 3.28
N LEU A 216 22.31 1.12 4.54
CA LEU A 216 21.82 2.42 5.03
C LEU A 216 22.80 3.57 4.81
N ASP A 217 24.10 3.30 4.92
CA ASP A 217 25.16 4.31 4.74
C ASP A 217 25.21 4.90 3.32
N ARG A 218 24.57 4.25 2.32
CA ARG A 218 24.45 4.78 0.96
C ARG A 218 23.43 5.91 0.83
N PHE A 219 22.51 6.06 1.80
CA PHE A 219 21.33 6.90 1.63
C PHE A 219 21.43 8.23 2.37
N ASP A 220 21.40 9.33 1.63
CA ASP A 220 21.28 10.67 2.18
C ASP A 220 19.82 10.96 2.59
N VAL A 221 19.61 11.08 3.90
CA VAL A 221 18.30 11.41 4.51
C VAL A 221 17.79 12.79 4.10
N GLY A 222 18.67 13.78 3.95
CA GLY A 222 18.31 15.12 3.48
C GLY A 222 17.81 15.09 2.04
N ALA A 223 18.46 14.32 1.18
CA ALA A 223 18.03 14.11 -0.20
C ALA A 223 16.68 13.40 -0.31
N LEU A 224 16.45 12.37 0.52
CA LEU A 224 15.15 11.69 0.61
C LEU A 224 14.04 12.62 1.09
N ASN A 225 14.31 13.43 2.11
CA ASN A 225 13.35 14.44 2.59
C ASN A 225 13.03 15.48 1.51
N ALA A 226 14.01 15.91 0.72
CA ALA A 226 13.78 16.80 -0.41
C ALA A 226 12.92 16.14 -1.49
N LEU A 227 13.18 14.87 -1.81
CA LEU A 227 12.38 14.08 -2.75
C LEU A 227 10.93 13.91 -2.27
N ASP A 228 10.73 13.57 -1.00
CA ASP A 228 9.39 13.38 -0.41
C ASP A 228 8.55 14.68 -0.54
N LYS A 229 9.16 15.86 -0.39
CA LYS A 229 8.47 17.15 -0.64
C LYS A 229 7.99 17.31 -2.09
N ILE A 230 8.75 16.81 -3.07
CA ILE A 230 8.33 16.83 -4.48
C ILE A 230 7.11 15.91 -4.65
N TRP A 231 7.17 14.69 -4.12
CA TRP A 231 6.05 13.74 -4.18
C TRP A 231 4.78 14.24 -3.48
N LEU A 232 4.91 14.95 -2.35
CA LEU A 232 3.77 15.59 -1.68
C LEU A 232 3.06 16.63 -2.57
N SER A 233 3.80 17.30 -3.46
CA SER A 233 3.22 18.27 -4.40
C SER A 233 2.62 17.64 -5.66
N ALA A 234 2.84 16.34 -5.88
CA ALA A 234 2.43 15.63 -7.09
C ALA A 234 0.95 15.26 -7.11
N VAL A 235 0.32 15.10 -5.95
CA VAL A 235 -1.11 14.77 -5.84
C VAL A 235 -1.77 15.84 -5.03
N ARG A 236 -2.85 16.40 -5.56
CA ARG A 236 -3.70 17.36 -4.83
C ARG A 236 -4.96 16.63 -4.42
N PRO A 237 -5.11 16.24 -3.14
CA PRO A 237 -6.42 15.92 -2.62
C PRO A 237 -7.33 17.11 -2.90
N ASP A 238 -8.49 16.86 -3.52
CA ASP A 238 -9.51 17.89 -3.51
C ASP A 238 -9.77 18.22 -2.04
N ALA A 239 -9.83 19.51 -1.72
CA ALA A 239 -10.18 19.97 -0.39
C ALA A 239 -11.60 19.46 -0.06
N VAL A 240 -11.71 18.25 0.48
CA VAL A 240 -12.92 17.80 1.14
C VAL A 240 -13.02 18.69 2.36
N ALA A 241 -14.06 19.53 2.37
CA ALA A 241 -14.39 20.43 3.46
C ALA A 241 -14.07 19.74 4.79
N ALA A 242 -13.21 20.38 5.59
CA ALA A 242 -13.03 19.99 6.97
C ALA A 242 -14.43 19.90 7.58
N ALA A 243 -14.86 18.67 7.89
CA ALA A 243 -16.03 18.48 8.71
C ALA A 243 -15.69 19.07 10.08
N GLU A 244 -16.44 20.10 10.45
CA GLU A 244 -16.49 20.68 11.80
C GLU A 244 -16.76 19.60 12.86
#